data_AF-A0AAN7SE57-F1
#
_entry.id   AF-A0AAN7SE57-F1
#
_cell.length_a   1.000
_cell.length_b   1.000
_cell.length_c   1.000
_cell.angle_alpha   90.00
_cell.angle_beta   90.00
_cell.angle_gamma   90.00
#
_symmetry.space_group_name_H-M   'P 1'
#
loop_
_entity.id
_entity.type
_entity.pdbx_description
1 polymer ?
#
loop_
_entity_poly.entity_id
_entity_poly.type
_entity_poly.pdbx_seq_one_letter_code
_entity_poly.pdbx_strand_id
1 'polypeptide(L)'
;MLWVLLAITTFTYNIQQTASTCTHENNFGVYFIYCKNLNSLDEINLELYESNPIRVFVRNSSLALKRSRIFKGMFLKELEVTGSNISVIESNFLDTLQQLGTFTIGNSKINKLEPFPELKSLYHVKFFDNDVSHIPENWLEKLSRLYSATLINIKSDLKHLSLNMLKNTPVQYLKIHNVGLETLEPDSLHTLRKLVSLTLSNNNIKNLTNYVFKDLELLEELHLSGNQLSGFDKNVFVGLKKLKELDLSNNKFVNINSTWFEQLPSIHFIDIHSNNIKNVHIAVPSLKTLDLSDNELTELKDGLFTGVPALHFLDVSSNLITHISSDAFKEVYNLEILNLEGNYISKLNGDVYRHFSNLTCLALSYNKITDLSAIEFDHLESLLSLNLSHNNIEKLPKNAFTKLYSLEELDLHKTLLTNIKAEMFYGLKRLQVLNLSGNQLKMIVPGTFKEMPALQVLNIGSVLVSSLKPDTFAGLSNLKMLDLTNNSIVDLPEGLLRYSKFTLISLRRNKIQHLNASIFVNQTEMEELDLRSTRIESLDLVEEMPNLRYLLLKDTKFEKQNIIFFKEVTFRKINEDYWDSWCPEFIPECKRD
;
A
#
# COMPACT_ATOMS: atom_id res chain seq x y z
N MET A 1 -5.50 6.58 -54.00
CA MET A 1 -5.91 5.47 -53.11
C MET A 1 -5.40 4.08 -53.54
N LEU A 2 -4.67 3.93 -54.66
CA LEU A 2 -3.98 2.69 -55.05
C LEU A 2 -2.45 2.69 -54.86
N TRP A 3 -1.86 3.79 -54.36
CA TRP A 3 -0.43 3.89 -54.07
C TRP A 3 -0.07 3.74 -52.58
N VAL A 4 -1.06 3.73 -51.68
CA VAL A 4 -0.85 3.53 -50.23
C VAL A 4 -0.84 2.03 -49.87
N LEU A 5 -1.46 1.18 -50.70
CA LEU A 5 -1.48 -0.27 -50.49
C LEU A 5 -0.23 -1.00 -50.99
N LEU A 6 0.57 -0.40 -51.89
CA LEU A 6 1.82 -1.00 -52.35
C LEU A 6 3.01 -0.74 -51.39
N ALA A 7 2.94 0.30 -50.55
CA ALA A 7 3.95 0.57 -49.52
C ALA A 7 3.73 -0.28 -48.24
N ILE A 8 2.52 -0.79 -48.01
CA ILE A 8 2.20 -1.65 -46.85
C ILE A 8 2.44 -3.14 -47.16
N THR A 9 2.41 -3.53 -48.44
CA THR A 9 2.59 -4.92 -48.86
C THR A 9 4.01 -5.28 -49.31
N THR A 10 4.89 -4.30 -49.56
CA THR A 10 6.34 -4.54 -49.72
C THR A 10 7.15 -4.41 -48.43
N PHE A 11 6.52 -4.02 -47.30
CA PHE A 11 7.15 -4.01 -45.97
C PHE A 11 6.80 -5.24 -45.11
N THR A 12 5.89 -6.10 -45.59
CA THR A 12 5.44 -7.31 -44.86
C THR A 12 5.87 -8.62 -45.53
N TYR A 13 6.72 -8.56 -46.57
CA TYR A 13 7.18 -9.74 -47.30
C TYR A 13 8.70 -9.76 -47.51
N ASN A 14 9.44 -9.70 -46.40
CA ASN A 14 10.79 -10.30 -46.28
C ASN A 14 11.16 -10.56 -44.81
N ILE A 15 10.16 -10.98 -44.01
CA ILE A 15 10.40 -11.61 -42.71
C ILE A 15 9.98 -13.07 -42.85
N GLN A 16 10.74 -13.83 -43.62
CA GLN A 16 10.68 -15.27 -43.57
C GLN A 16 12.08 -15.85 -43.43
N GLN A 17 12.24 -16.60 -42.35
CA GLN A 17 13.32 -17.53 -42.03
C GLN A 17 14.65 -16.92 -41.55
N THR A 18 14.65 -16.47 -40.30
CA THR A 18 15.56 -17.09 -39.32
C THR A 18 14.74 -17.46 -38.09
N ALA A 19 15.09 -18.55 -37.42
CA ALA A 19 14.65 -18.82 -36.06
C ALA A 19 15.30 -17.77 -35.13
N SER A 20 14.87 -16.52 -35.23
CA SER A 20 15.61 -15.37 -34.73
C SER A 20 15.45 -15.27 -33.23
N THR A 21 16.58 -15.29 -32.53
CA THR A 21 16.75 -15.02 -31.11
C THR A 21 16.24 -13.62 -30.70
N CYS A 22 15.88 -12.74 -31.65
CA CYS A 22 15.37 -11.39 -31.40
C CYS A 22 14.05 -11.09 -32.13
N THR A 23 13.25 -10.21 -31.53
CA THR A 23 12.04 -9.59 -32.08
C THR A 23 12.16 -8.06 -31.99
N HIS A 24 11.45 -7.34 -32.86
CA HIS A 24 11.58 -5.88 -32.98
C HIS A 24 10.20 -5.21 -33.04
N GLU A 25 10.09 -4.05 -32.41
CA GLU A 25 8.91 -3.18 -32.45
C GLU A 25 9.35 -1.73 -32.69
N ASN A 26 8.58 -0.96 -33.47
CA ASN A 26 8.80 0.48 -33.64
C ASN A 26 7.61 1.23 -33.06
N ASN A 27 7.87 2.09 -32.08
CA ASN A 27 6.87 2.94 -31.47
C ASN A 27 7.31 4.41 -31.61
N PHE A 28 6.58 5.18 -32.42
CA PHE A 28 6.84 6.60 -32.69
C PHE A 28 8.30 6.93 -33.08
N GLY A 29 8.96 6.06 -33.85
CA GLY A 29 10.34 6.28 -34.32
C GLY A 29 11.42 5.83 -33.33
N VAL A 30 11.04 5.19 -32.23
CA VAL A 30 11.97 4.50 -31.31
C VAL A 30 11.84 2.99 -31.55
N TYR A 31 12.97 2.33 -31.76
CA TYR A 31 13.02 0.90 -31.97
C TYR A 31 13.30 0.15 -30.67
N PHE A 32 12.44 -0.83 -30.37
CA PHE A 32 12.55 -1.74 -29.24
C PHE A 32 12.95 -3.11 -29.76
N ILE A 33 14.01 -3.67 -29.20
CA ILE A 33 14.58 -4.95 -29.63
C ILE A 33 14.59 -5.88 -28.43
N TYR A 34 13.89 -7.00 -28.53
CA TYR A 34 13.77 -8.00 -27.47
C TYR A 34 14.44 -9.30 -27.91
N CYS A 35 15.51 -9.68 -27.21
CA CYS A 35 16.30 -10.85 -27.53
C CYS A 35 16.31 -11.88 -26.39
N LYS A 36 16.38 -13.16 -26.74
CA LYS A 36 16.50 -14.31 -25.83
C LYS A 36 17.44 -15.36 -26.39
N ASN A 37 18.04 -16.16 -25.50
CA ASN A 37 18.90 -17.29 -25.86
C ASN A 37 20.08 -16.91 -26.78
N LEU A 38 20.60 -15.69 -26.65
CA LEU A 38 21.78 -15.24 -27.39
C LEU A 38 23.06 -15.88 -26.83
N ASN A 39 24.02 -16.20 -27.70
CA ASN A 39 25.38 -16.56 -27.30
C ASN A 39 26.35 -15.37 -27.43
N SER A 40 26.05 -14.44 -28.35
CA SER A 40 26.74 -13.16 -28.50
C SER A 40 25.76 -12.02 -28.79
N LEU A 41 26.11 -10.80 -28.36
CA LEU A 41 25.37 -9.60 -28.77
C LEU A 41 25.55 -9.29 -30.26
N ASP A 42 26.64 -9.75 -30.89
CA ASP A 42 26.86 -9.58 -32.33
C ASP A 42 25.84 -10.35 -33.20
N GLU A 43 25.03 -11.24 -32.61
CA GLU A 43 23.91 -11.91 -33.29
C GLU A 43 22.72 -10.97 -33.53
N ILE A 44 22.67 -9.81 -32.86
CA ILE A 44 21.61 -8.83 -33.06
C ILE A 44 21.88 -8.13 -34.41
N ASN A 45 20.92 -8.12 -35.32
CA ASN A 45 21.06 -7.34 -36.56
C ASN A 45 20.59 -5.90 -36.32
N LEU A 46 21.53 -4.94 -36.34
CA LEU A 46 21.24 -3.51 -36.14
C LEU A 46 21.39 -2.65 -37.41
N GLU A 47 21.76 -3.22 -38.55
CA GLU A 47 22.09 -2.47 -39.79
C GLU A 47 20.92 -1.62 -40.31
N LEU A 48 19.68 -1.94 -39.92
CA LEU A 48 18.47 -1.24 -40.35
C LEU A 48 18.12 0.00 -39.51
N TYR A 49 18.86 0.29 -38.44
CA TYR A 49 18.41 1.22 -37.39
C TYR A 49 19.39 2.37 -37.08
N GLU A 50 20.46 2.54 -37.86
CA GLU A 50 21.61 3.44 -37.56
C GLU A 50 21.22 4.89 -37.20
N SER A 51 20.11 5.40 -37.71
CA SER A 51 19.67 6.80 -37.51
C SER A 51 18.59 7.00 -36.44
N ASN A 52 18.03 5.93 -35.87
CA ASN A 52 16.91 6.03 -34.93
C ASN A 52 17.35 5.64 -33.50
N PRO A 53 16.71 6.21 -32.45
CA PRO A 53 16.94 5.76 -31.07
C PRO A 53 16.56 4.28 -30.90
N ILE A 54 17.46 3.50 -30.30
CA ILE A 54 17.28 2.06 -30.09
C ILE A 54 17.26 1.72 -28.60
N ARG A 55 16.37 0.82 -28.18
CA ARG A 55 16.35 0.21 -26.85
C ARG A 55 16.44 -1.30 -26.99
N VAL A 56 17.39 -1.91 -26.31
CA VAL A 56 17.69 -3.33 -26.44
C VAL A 56 17.49 -4.02 -25.10
N PHE A 57 16.67 -5.07 -25.10
CA PHE A 57 16.33 -5.88 -23.94
C PHE A 57 16.76 -7.32 -24.22
N VAL A 58 17.67 -7.85 -23.42
CA VAL A 58 18.21 -9.20 -23.58
C VAL A 58 17.88 -10.01 -22.34
N ARG A 59 17.28 -11.19 -22.52
CA ARG A 59 16.90 -12.09 -21.43
C ARG A 59 17.43 -13.50 -21.61
N ASN A 60 17.66 -14.23 -20.53
CA ASN A 60 17.92 -15.67 -20.54
C ASN A 60 18.98 -16.10 -21.58
N SER A 61 20.08 -15.35 -21.66
CA SER A 61 21.10 -15.54 -22.69
C SER A 61 22.44 -15.96 -22.06
N SER A 62 23.28 -16.69 -22.79
CA SER A 62 24.62 -17.09 -22.33
C SER A 62 25.65 -16.20 -23.00
N LEU A 63 25.83 -14.99 -22.46
CA LEU A 63 26.59 -13.93 -23.11
C LEU A 63 27.98 -13.77 -22.50
N ALA A 64 28.96 -13.51 -23.36
CA ALA A 64 30.21 -12.87 -22.97
C ALA A 64 30.14 -11.38 -23.36
N LEU A 65 29.97 -10.48 -22.37
CA LEU A 65 29.99 -9.02 -22.60
C LEU A 65 31.45 -8.53 -22.77
N LYS A 66 32.05 -8.92 -23.89
CA LYS A 66 33.38 -8.55 -24.33
C LYS A 66 33.29 -7.59 -25.52
N ARG A 67 34.42 -7.02 -25.95
CA ARG A 67 34.50 -6.10 -27.09
C ARG A 67 33.63 -6.54 -28.28
N SER A 68 32.51 -5.85 -28.48
CA SER A 68 31.58 -6.04 -29.60
C SER A 68 31.52 -4.75 -30.42
N ARG A 69 31.42 -4.85 -31.73
CA ARG A 69 31.35 -3.65 -32.61
C ARG A 69 29.92 -3.22 -32.89
N ILE A 70 28.94 -4.00 -32.44
CA ILE A 70 27.55 -3.88 -32.89
C ILE A 70 26.91 -2.53 -32.55
N PHE A 71 27.21 -1.96 -31.38
CA PHE A 71 26.63 -0.69 -30.95
C PHE A 71 27.50 0.51 -31.34
N LYS A 72 28.66 0.30 -31.95
CA LYS A 72 29.57 1.39 -32.31
C LYS A 72 28.91 2.26 -33.38
N GLY A 73 28.66 3.52 -33.05
CA GLY A 73 28.00 4.48 -33.95
C GLY A 73 26.47 4.47 -33.89
N MET A 74 25.86 3.52 -33.16
CA MET A 74 24.40 3.42 -33.01
C MET A 74 23.86 4.42 -31.98
N PHE A 75 22.61 4.87 -32.15
CA PHE A 75 21.92 5.73 -31.18
C PHE A 75 21.21 4.93 -30.08
N LEU A 76 21.97 4.08 -29.41
CA LEU A 76 21.47 3.22 -28.33
C LEU A 76 21.08 4.08 -27.12
N LYS A 77 19.80 4.09 -26.73
CA LYS A 77 19.29 4.80 -25.56
C LYS A 77 19.26 3.94 -24.31
N GLU A 78 18.96 2.66 -24.47
CA GLU A 78 18.76 1.74 -23.35
C GLU A 78 19.31 0.37 -23.69
N LEU A 79 20.03 -0.22 -22.75
CA LEU A 79 20.46 -1.60 -22.79
C LEU A 79 20.11 -2.24 -21.45
N GLU A 80 19.16 -3.16 -21.48
CA GLU A 80 18.80 -4.02 -20.35
C GLU A 80 19.25 -5.45 -20.65
N VAL A 81 20.02 -6.04 -19.75
CA VAL A 81 20.40 -7.46 -19.82
C VAL A 81 20.04 -8.15 -18.52
N THR A 82 19.07 -9.06 -18.57
CA THR A 82 18.55 -9.74 -17.38
C THR A 82 18.54 -11.26 -17.51
N GLY A 83 18.64 -11.98 -16.38
CA GLY A 83 18.53 -13.44 -16.36
C GLY A 83 19.60 -14.17 -17.18
N SER A 84 20.73 -13.50 -17.46
CA SER A 84 21.71 -13.97 -18.44
C SER A 84 23.00 -14.43 -17.74
N ASN A 85 23.64 -15.48 -18.26
CA ASN A 85 24.86 -16.02 -17.67
C ASN A 85 26.09 -15.20 -18.08
N ILE A 86 26.25 -14.02 -17.49
CA ILE A 86 27.38 -13.11 -17.70
C ILE A 86 28.26 -13.16 -16.47
N SER A 87 29.55 -13.49 -16.61
CA SER A 87 30.50 -13.50 -15.49
C SER A 87 31.25 -12.17 -15.32
N VAL A 88 31.56 -11.48 -16.43
CA VAL A 88 32.36 -10.24 -16.46
C VAL A 88 31.81 -9.29 -17.53
N ILE A 89 31.86 -7.99 -17.23
CA ILE A 89 31.66 -6.91 -18.20
C ILE A 89 33.02 -6.25 -18.42
N GLU A 90 33.59 -6.42 -19.61
CA GLU A 90 34.89 -5.81 -19.93
C GLU A 90 34.73 -4.31 -20.23
N SER A 91 35.63 -3.49 -19.72
CA SER A 91 35.69 -2.03 -19.99
C SER A 91 35.69 -1.71 -21.49
N ASN A 92 36.33 -2.54 -22.31
CA ASN A 92 36.38 -2.41 -23.76
C ASN A 92 35.00 -2.58 -24.45
N PHE A 93 34.03 -3.23 -23.81
CA PHE A 93 32.65 -3.34 -24.26
C PHE A 93 31.92 -2.04 -23.95
N LEU A 94 32.06 -1.55 -22.71
CA LEU A 94 31.47 -0.29 -22.27
C LEU A 94 31.92 0.89 -23.14
N ASP A 95 33.20 0.93 -23.56
CA ASP A 95 33.74 1.97 -24.46
C ASP A 95 32.95 2.15 -25.76
N THR A 96 32.26 1.10 -26.22
CA THR A 96 31.48 1.11 -27.46
C THR A 96 30.11 1.78 -27.31
N LEU A 97 29.67 2.02 -26.07
CA LEU A 97 28.32 2.46 -25.69
C LEU A 97 28.23 3.97 -25.46
N GLN A 98 28.96 4.80 -26.21
CA GLN A 98 29.10 6.25 -25.99
C GLN A 98 27.77 7.03 -26.01
N GLN A 99 26.73 6.52 -26.70
CA GLN A 99 25.41 7.14 -26.81
C GLN A 99 24.38 6.60 -25.80
N LEU A 100 24.76 5.58 -25.02
CA LEU A 100 23.89 4.90 -24.06
C LEU A 100 23.38 5.86 -22.99
N GLY A 101 22.07 5.87 -22.79
CA GLY A 101 21.39 6.69 -21.78
C GLY A 101 21.12 5.94 -20.48
N THR A 102 20.63 4.71 -20.59
CA THR A 102 20.27 3.84 -19.47
C THR A 102 20.91 2.47 -19.61
N PHE A 103 21.54 2.01 -18.54
CA PHE A 103 22.16 0.69 -18.51
C PHE A 103 21.66 -0.11 -17.31
N THR A 104 21.02 -1.23 -17.60
CA THR A 104 20.43 -2.11 -16.59
C THR A 104 21.01 -3.51 -16.74
N ILE A 105 21.57 -4.05 -15.67
CA ILE A 105 21.96 -5.46 -15.61
C ILE A 105 21.44 -6.10 -14.34
N GLY A 106 20.79 -7.25 -14.47
CA GLY A 106 20.46 -8.01 -13.27
C GLY A 106 20.18 -9.47 -13.49
N ASN A 107 20.02 -10.21 -12.38
CA ASN A 107 19.89 -11.67 -12.43
C ASN A 107 20.96 -12.31 -13.30
N SER A 108 22.19 -11.78 -13.23
CA SER A 108 23.31 -12.20 -14.05
C SER A 108 24.46 -12.59 -13.13
N LYS A 109 25.15 -13.69 -13.40
CA LYS A 109 26.17 -14.26 -12.49
C LYS A 109 27.48 -13.46 -12.50
N ILE A 110 27.38 -12.13 -12.52
CA ILE A 110 28.52 -11.22 -12.61
C ILE A 110 29.26 -11.29 -11.30
N ASN A 111 30.53 -11.70 -11.38
CA ASN A 111 31.40 -11.79 -10.23
C ASN A 111 32.44 -10.67 -10.17
N LYS A 112 32.74 -10.03 -11.31
CA LYS A 112 33.73 -8.96 -11.39
C LYS A 112 33.19 -7.77 -12.19
N LEU A 113 33.32 -6.58 -11.60
CA LEU A 113 33.04 -5.30 -12.24
C LEU A 113 34.35 -4.59 -12.58
N GLU A 114 34.39 -3.93 -13.73
CA GLU A 114 35.44 -3.00 -14.12
C GLU A 114 34.92 -1.55 -14.07
N PRO A 115 35.79 -0.56 -13.80
CA PRO A 115 35.41 0.85 -13.83
C PRO A 115 34.82 1.26 -15.18
N PHE A 116 33.76 2.06 -15.15
CA PHE A 116 33.18 2.60 -16.37
C PHE A 116 34.18 3.54 -17.06
N PRO A 117 34.31 3.45 -18.39
CA PRO A 117 34.97 4.50 -19.15
C PRO A 117 34.11 5.78 -19.13
N GLU A 118 34.65 6.86 -19.72
CA GLU A 118 33.87 8.08 -19.87
C GLU A 118 32.73 7.85 -20.87
N LEU A 119 31.50 7.72 -20.36
CA LEU A 119 30.28 7.62 -21.16
C LEU A 119 29.46 8.90 -21.01
N LYS A 120 29.62 9.80 -21.98
CA LYS A 120 29.07 11.17 -21.94
C LYS A 120 27.55 11.26 -21.97
N SER A 121 26.87 10.16 -22.32
CA SER A 121 25.41 10.13 -22.44
C SER A 121 24.72 9.35 -21.33
N LEU A 122 25.46 8.59 -20.51
CA LEU A 122 24.87 7.69 -19.54
C LEU A 122 24.37 8.46 -18.31
N TYR A 123 23.07 8.37 -18.04
CA TYR A 123 22.41 9.08 -16.95
C TYR A 123 21.72 8.15 -15.93
N HIS A 124 21.44 6.90 -16.28
CA HIS A 124 20.90 5.90 -15.36
C HIS A 124 21.71 4.60 -15.39
N VAL A 125 22.05 4.11 -14.20
CA VAL A 125 22.69 2.80 -14.02
C VAL A 125 21.91 1.99 -12.98
N LYS A 126 21.53 0.75 -13.32
CA LYS A 126 20.86 -0.16 -12.41
C LYS A 126 21.49 -1.55 -12.45
N PHE A 127 21.98 -2.00 -11.29
CA PHE A 127 22.51 -3.34 -11.08
C PHE A 127 21.68 -4.05 -10.00
N PHE A 128 21.19 -5.25 -10.27
CA PHE A 128 20.42 -5.99 -9.29
C PHE A 128 20.59 -7.51 -9.35
N ASP A 129 20.52 -8.19 -8.21
CA ASP A 129 20.60 -9.67 -8.14
C ASP A 129 21.84 -10.23 -8.88
N ASN A 130 23.04 -9.75 -8.52
CA ASN A 130 24.31 -10.24 -9.05
C ASN A 130 25.24 -10.66 -7.90
N ASP A 131 26.14 -11.62 -8.13
CA ASP A 131 27.08 -12.17 -7.15
C ASP A 131 28.47 -11.52 -7.24
N VAL A 132 28.52 -10.18 -7.16
CA VAL A 132 29.74 -9.40 -7.38
C VAL A 132 30.69 -9.55 -6.20
N SER A 133 31.93 -10.00 -6.40
CA SER A 133 32.88 -10.16 -5.29
C SER A 133 33.49 -8.84 -4.80
N HIS A 134 33.61 -7.84 -5.67
CA HIS A 134 34.22 -6.54 -5.37
C HIS A 134 33.69 -5.44 -6.30
N ILE A 135 33.39 -4.26 -5.73
CA ILE A 135 33.04 -3.04 -6.47
C ILE A 135 34.24 -2.08 -6.44
N PRO A 136 34.79 -1.67 -7.60
CA PRO A 136 35.92 -0.74 -7.65
C PRO A 136 35.63 0.62 -7.02
N GLU A 137 36.61 1.22 -6.34
CA GLU A 137 36.47 2.56 -5.74
C GLU A 137 36.26 3.70 -6.74
N ASN A 138 36.55 3.48 -8.03
CA ASN A 138 36.35 4.45 -9.09
C ASN A 138 35.29 3.98 -10.10
N TRP A 139 34.38 3.10 -9.67
CA TRP A 139 33.50 2.38 -10.60
C TRP A 139 32.67 3.29 -11.50
N LEU A 140 32.04 4.33 -10.95
CA LEU A 140 31.16 5.26 -11.68
C LEU A 140 31.73 6.68 -11.75
N GLU A 141 32.95 6.92 -11.27
CA GLU A 141 33.59 8.24 -11.11
C GLU A 141 33.59 9.06 -12.42
N LYS A 142 33.76 8.41 -13.59
CA LYS A 142 33.86 9.09 -14.89
C LYS A 142 32.53 9.47 -15.53
N LEU A 143 31.40 9.13 -14.90
CA LEU A 143 30.07 9.35 -15.48
C LEU A 143 29.54 10.75 -15.17
N SER A 144 29.99 11.73 -15.96
CA SER A 144 29.71 13.16 -15.77
C SER A 144 28.24 13.59 -15.99
N ARG A 145 27.36 12.69 -16.45
CA ARG A 145 25.91 12.92 -16.58
C ARG A 145 25.06 11.97 -15.73
N LEU A 146 25.68 11.19 -14.84
CA LEU A 146 24.95 10.23 -14.01
C LEU A 146 23.94 10.94 -13.12
N TYR A 147 22.66 10.67 -13.35
CA TYR A 147 21.55 11.24 -12.61
C TYR A 147 21.02 10.28 -11.54
N SER A 148 20.95 8.98 -11.84
CA SER A 148 20.65 7.97 -10.83
C SER A 148 21.53 6.72 -10.92
N ALA A 149 21.78 6.13 -9.76
CA ALA A 149 22.46 4.86 -9.62
C ALA A 149 21.68 3.96 -8.64
N THR A 150 21.48 2.70 -9.03
CA THR A 150 20.74 1.72 -8.23
C THR A 150 21.52 0.41 -8.15
N LEU A 151 21.78 -0.04 -6.92
CA LEU A 151 22.37 -1.33 -6.59
C LEU A 151 21.42 -2.06 -5.65
N ILE A 152 20.94 -3.25 -6.04
CA ILE A 152 19.98 -4.03 -5.27
C ILE A 152 20.47 -5.48 -5.16
N ASN A 153 20.44 -6.10 -3.97
CA ASN A 153 20.74 -7.53 -3.80
C ASN A 153 22.08 -7.93 -4.44
N ILE A 154 23.12 -7.11 -4.24
CA ILE A 154 24.46 -7.42 -4.75
C ILE A 154 25.16 -8.27 -3.69
N LYS A 155 25.14 -9.59 -3.88
CA LYS A 155 25.76 -10.54 -2.94
C LYS A 155 27.27 -10.41 -3.04
N SER A 156 27.87 -9.92 -1.98
CA SER A 156 29.27 -9.58 -1.95
C SER A 156 29.77 -9.61 -0.51
N ASP A 157 31.05 -9.93 -0.30
CA ASP A 157 31.72 -9.78 1.00
C ASP A 157 32.07 -8.30 1.30
N LEU A 158 31.31 -7.34 0.78
CA LEU A 158 31.55 -5.90 0.90
C LEU A 158 31.20 -5.37 2.29
N LYS A 159 31.93 -5.82 3.31
CA LYS A 159 31.93 -5.18 4.64
C LYS A 159 32.35 -3.70 4.56
N HIS A 160 33.02 -3.31 3.47
CA HIS A 160 33.55 -1.98 3.21
C HIS A 160 33.20 -1.50 1.79
N LEU A 161 31.90 -1.41 1.45
CA LEU A 161 31.51 -0.65 0.26
C LEU A 161 31.74 0.86 0.53
N SER A 162 32.72 1.44 -0.16
CA SER A 162 32.98 2.88 -0.11
C SER A 162 32.17 3.62 -1.17
N LEU A 163 31.50 4.71 -0.79
CA LEU A 163 30.76 5.57 -1.73
C LEU A 163 31.69 6.42 -2.62
N ASN A 164 33.01 6.29 -2.44
CA ASN A 164 34.01 6.84 -3.35
C ASN A 164 33.81 6.36 -4.80
N MET A 165 33.12 5.23 -5.03
CA MET A 165 32.73 4.77 -6.38
C MET A 165 31.94 5.80 -7.19
N LEU A 166 31.29 6.77 -6.52
CA LEU A 166 30.49 7.84 -7.11
C LEU A 166 31.15 9.22 -6.97
N LYS A 167 32.43 9.27 -6.58
CA LYS A 167 33.15 10.52 -6.33
C LYS A 167 33.01 11.47 -7.53
N ASN A 168 32.67 12.72 -7.25
CA ASN A 168 32.48 13.79 -8.26
C ASN A 168 31.36 13.53 -9.30
N THR A 169 30.49 12.54 -9.10
CA THR A 169 29.33 12.34 -9.99
C THR A 169 28.19 13.32 -9.63
N PRO A 170 27.38 13.77 -10.61
CA PRO A 170 26.26 14.67 -10.35
C PRO A 170 24.97 13.93 -9.93
N VAL A 171 25.11 12.75 -9.33
CA VAL A 171 24.00 11.86 -8.98
C VAL A 171 23.01 12.56 -8.04
N GLN A 172 21.72 12.41 -8.33
CA GLN A 172 20.62 12.95 -7.53
C GLN A 172 19.87 11.85 -6.79
N TYR A 173 19.78 10.65 -7.37
CA TYR A 173 19.05 9.52 -6.78
C TYR A 173 19.98 8.34 -6.64
N LEU A 174 20.30 7.99 -5.40
CA LEU A 174 21.19 6.87 -5.09
C LEU A 174 20.42 5.84 -4.26
N LYS A 175 20.27 4.64 -4.81
CA LYS A 175 19.68 3.49 -4.11
C LYS A 175 20.68 2.38 -3.95
N ILE A 176 21.03 2.05 -2.72
CA ILE A 176 21.90 0.94 -2.34
C ILE A 176 21.13 0.09 -1.34
N HIS A 177 20.56 -1.00 -1.85
CA HIS A 177 19.62 -1.82 -1.10
C HIS A 177 20.12 -3.25 -0.99
N ASN A 178 20.19 -3.80 0.22
CA ASN A 178 20.60 -5.19 0.44
C ASN A 178 21.92 -5.56 -0.26
N VAL A 179 22.96 -4.78 0.02
CA VAL A 179 24.33 -5.04 -0.46
C VAL A 179 25.29 -5.41 0.68
N GLY A 180 24.79 -5.47 1.92
CA GLY A 180 25.58 -5.85 3.09
C GLY A 180 26.42 -4.72 3.70
N LEU A 181 26.16 -3.46 3.36
CA LEU A 181 26.91 -2.29 3.85
C LEU A 181 26.85 -2.19 5.38
N GLU A 182 28.01 -2.21 6.06
CA GLU A 182 28.07 -2.20 7.55
C GLU A 182 28.29 -0.81 8.16
N THR A 183 28.94 0.12 7.44
CA THR A 183 29.30 1.45 7.93
C THR A 183 29.36 2.45 6.78
N LEU A 184 29.18 3.74 7.07
CA LEU A 184 29.52 4.83 6.16
C LEU A 184 30.86 5.43 6.60
N GLU A 185 31.86 5.37 5.73
CA GLU A 185 33.16 5.99 5.99
C GLU A 185 33.00 7.51 6.17
N PRO A 186 33.75 8.12 7.11
CA PRO A 186 33.78 9.57 7.24
C PRO A 186 34.09 10.24 5.90
N ASP A 187 33.37 11.31 5.61
CA ASP A 187 33.46 12.08 4.37
C ASP A 187 33.14 11.31 3.08
N SER A 188 32.71 10.04 3.10
CA SER A 188 32.37 9.30 1.86
C SER A 188 31.27 9.96 0.99
N LEU A 189 30.45 10.83 1.58
CA LEU A 189 29.37 11.56 0.93
C LEU A 189 29.71 13.00 0.51
N HIS A 190 30.90 13.52 0.86
CA HIS A 190 31.22 14.97 0.76
C HIS A 190 31.13 15.55 -0.67
N THR A 191 31.34 14.71 -1.69
CA THR A 191 31.26 15.13 -3.11
C THR A 191 29.87 15.02 -3.70
N LEU A 192 28.94 14.30 -3.08
CA LEU A 192 27.61 13.98 -3.62
C LEU A 192 26.58 15.08 -3.34
N ARG A 193 26.99 16.34 -3.49
CA ARG A 193 26.24 17.55 -3.10
C ARG A 193 24.93 17.78 -3.87
N LYS A 194 24.70 17.01 -4.93
CA LYS A 194 23.49 17.06 -5.75
C LYS A 194 22.45 16.02 -5.37
N LEU A 195 22.72 15.15 -4.38
CA LEU A 195 21.77 14.15 -3.92
C LEU A 195 20.47 14.80 -3.44
N VAL A 196 19.37 14.26 -3.94
CA VAL A 196 17.98 14.58 -3.57
C VAL A 196 17.38 13.41 -2.80
N SER A 197 17.68 12.17 -3.19
CA SER A 197 17.18 10.97 -2.51
C SER A 197 18.32 9.95 -2.30
N LEU A 198 18.45 9.48 -1.07
CA LEU A 198 19.44 8.49 -0.65
C LEU A 198 18.76 7.33 0.07
N THR A 199 18.74 6.16 -0.58
CA THR A 199 18.26 4.91 0.01
C THR A 199 19.45 4.02 0.36
N LEU A 200 19.59 3.68 1.63
CA LEU A 200 20.56 2.72 2.16
C LEU A 200 19.84 1.56 2.88
N SER A 201 18.60 1.26 2.49
CA SER A 201 17.75 0.29 3.18
C SER A 201 18.24 -1.16 3.06
N ASN A 202 17.81 -2.01 4.00
CA ASN A 202 18.12 -3.44 4.07
C ASN A 202 19.62 -3.73 4.06
N ASN A 203 20.44 -2.90 4.71
CA ASN A 203 21.87 -3.14 4.86
C ASN A 203 22.21 -3.56 6.30
N ASN A 204 23.49 -3.59 6.66
CA ASN A 204 23.98 -4.00 7.97
C ASN A 204 24.51 -2.82 8.80
N ILE A 205 24.04 -1.59 8.52
CA ILE A 205 24.57 -0.39 9.16
C ILE A 205 24.22 -0.41 10.64
N LYS A 206 25.26 -0.40 11.50
CA LYS A 206 25.08 -0.43 12.97
C LYS A 206 25.07 0.96 13.58
N ASN A 207 25.92 1.86 13.07
CA ASN A 207 26.11 3.20 13.60
C ASN A 207 26.36 4.19 12.45
N LEU A 208 25.96 5.45 12.67
CA LEU A 208 26.31 6.58 11.81
C LEU A 208 27.19 7.55 12.61
N THR A 209 28.24 8.05 11.97
CA THR A 209 29.15 9.02 12.60
C THR A 209 28.58 10.43 12.52
N ASN A 210 28.99 11.30 13.45
CA ASN A 210 28.61 12.71 13.42
C ASN A 210 29.04 13.37 12.11
N TYR A 211 28.18 14.25 11.58
CA TYR A 211 28.42 15.01 10.34
C TYR A 211 28.56 14.16 9.06
N VAL A 212 28.19 12.88 9.07
CA VAL A 212 28.28 12.01 7.88
C VAL A 212 27.49 12.57 6.68
N PHE A 213 26.42 13.34 6.93
CA PHE A 213 25.57 13.96 5.91
C PHE A 213 25.81 15.46 5.69
N LYS A 214 26.86 16.06 6.27
CA LYS A 214 27.05 17.52 6.37
C LYS A 214 26.98 18.30 5.06
N ASP A 215 27.39 17.69 3.95
CA ASP A 215 27.47 18.31 2.62
C ASP A 215 26.21 18.07 1.76
N LEU A 216 25.23 17.29 2.24
CA LEU A 216 24.02 16.90 1.48
C LEU A 216 22.87 17.90 1.64
N GLU A 217 23.13 19.18 1.35
CA GLU A 217 22.16 20.27 1.60
C GLU A 217 20.90 20.23 0.72
N LEU A 218 20.91 19.44 -0.35
CA LEU A 218 19.79 19.26 -1.27
C LEU A 218 18.95 18.01 -1.01
N LEU A 219 19.35 17.17 -0.05
CA LEU A 219 18.67 15.90 0.23
C LEU A 219 17.27 16.17 0.78
N GLU A 220 16.28 15.55 0.16
CA GLU A 220 14.86 15.64 0.53
C GLU A 220 14.35 14.32 1.13
N GLU A 221 14.93 13.18 0.72
CA GLU A 221 14.52 11.84 1.14
C GLU A 221 15.74 11.04 1.64
N LEU A 222 15.63 10.45 2.83
CA LEU A 222 16.65 9.58 3.42
C LEU A 222 16.01 8.31 3.97
N HIS A 223 16.34 7.17 3.36
CA HIS A 223 15.83 5.87 3.78
C HIS A 223 16.96 5.01 4.35
N LEU A 224 16.85 4.68 5.62
CA LEU A 224 17.77 3.86 6.40
C LEU A 224 17.08 2.60 6.95
N SER A 225 15.92 2.25 6.41
CA SER A 225 15.12 1.11 6.87
C SER A 225 15.85 -0.22 6.79
N GLY A 226 15.50 -1.18 7.65
CA GLY A 226 16.06 -2.54 7.55
C GLY A 226 17.56 -2.61 7.86
N ASN A 227 18.06 -1.76 8.75
CA ASN A 227 19.45 -1.76 9.18
C ASN A 227 19.58 -2.29 10.63
N GLN A 228 20.71 -2.04 11.28
CA GLN A 228 20.97 -2.45 12.67
C GLN A 228 21.16 -1.25 13.59
N LEU A 229 20.58 -0.10 13.24
CA LEU A 229 20.70 1.15 13.99
C LEU A 229 19.95 1.07 15.32
N SER A 230 20.55 1.59 16.40
CA SER A 230 19.95 1.58 17.74
C SER A 230 19.88 2.94 18.42
N GLY A 231 20.51 3.96 17.83
CA GLY A 231 20.48 5.34 18.31
C GLY A 231 21.36 6.26 17.47
N PHE A 232 21.23 7.57 17.69
CA PHE A 232 22.04 8.59 17.04
C PHE A 232 22.64 9.57 18.05
N ASP A 233 23.81 10.10 17.68
CA ASP A 233 24.33 11.32 18.27
C ASP A 233 23.60 12.55 17.70
N LYS A 234 23.56 13.65 18.48
CA LYS A 234 22.87 14.89 18.10
C LYS A 234 23.31 15.52 16.77
N ASN A 235 24.52 15.21 16.28
CA ASN A 235 25.09 15.84 15.09
C ASN A 235 25.09 14.93 13.86
N VAL A 236 24.43 13.77 13.90
CA VAL A 236 24.38 12.84 12.75
C VAL A 236 23.73 13.49 11.53
N PHE A 237 22.60 14.20 11.73
CA PHE A 237 21.79 14.78 10.65
C PHE A 237 22.13 16.25 10.31
N VAL A 238 23.23 16.79 10.84
CA VAL A 238 23.68 18.15 10.51
C VAL A 238 23.88 18.26 8.99
N GLY A 239 23.40 19.36 8.40
CA GLY A 239 23.52 19.66 6.96
C GLY A 239 22.24 19.39 6.15
N LEU A 240 21.33 18.56 6.65
CA LEU A 240 20.12 18.11 5.96
C LEU A 240 18.96 19.14 5.98
N LYS A 241 19.24 20.35 5.48
CA LYS A 241 18.32 21.51 5.55
C LYS A 241 16.99 21.33 4.81
N LYS A 242 16.98 20.47 3.77
CA LYS A 242 15.82 20.23 2.90
C LYS A 242 15.15 18.87 3.12
N LEU A 243 15.61 18.09 4.10
CA LEU A 243 15.07 16.75 4.33
C LEU A 243 13.61 16.85 4.75
N LYS A 244 12.73 16.17 3.99
CA LYS A 244 11.28 16.12 4.18
C LYS A 244 10.82 14.78 4.72
N GLU A 245 11.50 13.72 4.30
CA GLU A 245 11.18 12.33 4.60
C GLU A 245 12.39 11.60 5.18
N LEU A 246 12.14 10.93 6.31
CA LEU A 246 13.13 10.12 7.01
C LEU A 246 12.50 8.78 7.39
N ASP A 247 12.99 7.72 6.75
CA ASP A 247 12.59 6.34 7.04
C ASP A 247 13.67 5.62 7.86
N LEU A 248 13.33 5.30 9.09
CA LEU A 248 14.11 4.59 10.10
C LEU A 248 13.48 3.25 10.49
N SER A 249 12.46 2.81 9.74
CA SER A 249 11.71 1.60 10.06
C SER A 249 12.59 0.35 10.07
N ASN A 250 12.13 -0.74 10.69
CA ASN A 250 12.82 -2.04 10.63
C ASN A 250 14.29 -1.95 11.14
N ASN A 251 14.51 -1.28 12.27
CA ASN A 251 15.82 -1.13 12.91
C ASN A 251 15.78 -1.71 14.34
N LYS A 252 16.65 -1.24 15.24
CA LYS A 252 16.77 -1.72 16.62
C LYS A 252 16.64 -0.57 17.63
N PHE A 253 15.88 0.47 17.30
CA PHE A 253 15.67 1.60 18.21
C PHE A 253 14.84 1.18 19.41
N VAL A 254 15.31 1.53 20.61
CA VAL A 254 14.58 1.31 21.88
C VAL A 254 14.05 2.61 22.48
N ASN A 255 14.79 3.70 22.29
CA ASN A 255 14.40 5.03 22.75
C ASN A 255 14.59 6.03 21.62
N ILE A 256 13.64 6.93 21.44
CA ILE A 256 13.72 8.04 20.49
C ILE A 256 13.92 9.34 21.26
N ASN A 257 14.88 10.15 20.80
CA ASN A 257 15.24 11.41 21.43
C ASN A 257 15.03 12.59 20.46
N SER A 258 14.37 13.65 20.93
CA SER A 258 14.05 14.83 20.13
C SER A 258 15.28 15.56 19.60
N THR A 259 16.41 15.47 20.31
CA THR A 259 17.69 16.08 19.91
C THR A 259 18.21 15.60 18.56
N TRP A 260 17.76 14.43 18.08
CA TRP A 260 18.12 13.93 16.75
C TRP A 260 17.55 14.79 15.62
N PHE A 261 16.38 15.39 15.87
CA PHE A 261 15.60 16.08 14.84
C PHE A 261 15.74 17.61 14.90
N GLU A 262 16.44 18.15 15.91
CA GLU A 262 16.64 19.61 16.08
C GLU A 262 17.25 20.30 14.85
N GLN A 263 18.02 19.56 14.04
CA GLN A 263 18.70 20.08 12.86
C GLN A 263 17.95 19.80 11.54
N LEU A 264 16.68 19.38 11.62
CA LEU A 264 15.84 19.02 10.47
C LEU A 264 14.66 20.00 10.33
N PRO A 265 14.88 21.24 9.85
CA PRO A 265 13.84 22.28 9.85
C PRO A 265 12.69 22.05 8.85
N SER A 266 12.89 21.14 7.89
CA SER A 266 11.93 20.88 6.79
C SER A 266 11.33 19.48 6.87
N ILE A 267 11.52 18.73 7.96
CA ILE A 267 11.02 17.36 8.05
C ILE A 267 9.51 17.37 8.32
N HIS A 268 8.76 16.62 7.53
CA HIS A 268 7.30 16.52 7.69
C HIS A 268 6.82 15.06 7.77
N PHE A 269 7.65 14.10 7.36
CA PHE A 269 7.35 12.67 7.43
C PHE A 269 8.48 11.94 8.15
N ILE A 270 8.13 11.20 9.20
CA ILE A 270 9.04 10.31 9.92
C ILE A 270 8.37 8.94 10.04
N ASP A 271 9.05 7.92 9.54
CA ASP A 271 8.66 6.53 9.70
C ASP A 271 9.68 5.82 10.60
N ILE A 272 9.23 5.28 11.73
CA ILE A 272 10.03 4.46 12.66
C ILE A 272 9.28 3.17 13.04
N HIS A 273 8.42 2.65 12.14
CA HIS A 273 7.70 1.40 12.39
C HIS A 273 8.64 0.19 12.52
N SER A 274 8.15 -0.93 13.06
CA SER A 274 8.90 -2.18 13.20
C SER A 274 10.26 -1.99 13.90
N ASN A 275 10.24 -1.41 15.09
CA ASN A 275 11.40 -1.23 15.96
C ASN A 275 11.11 -1.81 17.35
N ASN A 276 11.99 -1.58 18.33
CA ASN A 276 11.82 -2.04 19.72
C ASN A 276 11.49 -0.88 20.68
N ILE A 277 10.81 0.17 20.19
CA ILE A 277 10.68 1.44 20.90
C ILE A 277 9.77 1.29 22.12
N LYS A 278 10.29 1.70 23.28
CA LYS A 278 9.57 1.74 24.57
C LYS A 278 9.33 3.14 25.07
N ASN A 279 10.23 4.07 24.72
CA ASN A 279 10.12 5.47 25.10
C ASN A 279 10.35 6.34 23.86
N VAL A 280 9.43 7.26 23.62
CA VAL A 280 9.50 8.19 22.50
C VAL A 280 9.41 9.61 23.04
N HIS A 281 10.29 10.48 22.56
CA HIS A 281 10.16 11.92 22.73
C HIS A 281 10.50 12.58 21.39
N ILE A 282 9.47 13.05 20.69
CA ILE A 282 9.59 13.72 19.39
C ILE A 282 9.04 15.13 19.57
N ALA A 283 9.87 16.12 19.28
CA ALA A 283 9.50 17.54 19.33
C ALA A 283 9.92 18.20 18.01
N VAL A 284 9.07 18.04 17.00
CA VAL A 284 9.32 18.44 15.62
C VAL A 284 8.13 19.26 15.11
N PRO A 285 8.21 20.61 15.18
CA PRO A 285 7.05 21.46 14.91
C PRO A 285 6.45 21.35 13.51
N SER A 286 7.25 20.92 12.53
CA SER A 286 6.85 20.73 11.14
C SER A 286 6.29 19.33 10.84
N LEU A 287 6.36 18.38 11.78
CA LEU A 287 5.97 17.00 11.53
C LEU A 287 4.48 16.89 11.24
N LYS A 288 4.13 16.26 10.11
CA LYS A 288 2.75 16.01 9.67
C LYS A 288 2.35 14.54 9.77
N THR A 289 3.30 13.65 9.51
CA THR A 289 3.07 12.21 9.47
C THR A 289 4.11 11.51 10.35
N LEU A 290 3.63 10.71 11.29
CA LEU A 290 4.45 9.91 12.19
C LEU A 290 3.93 8.48 12.22
N ASP A 291 4.77 7.54 11.81
CA ASP A 291 4.53 6.11 11.96
C ASP A 291 5.41 5.53 13.08
N LEU A 292 4.76 5.07 14.14
CA LEU A 292 5.31 4.36 15.30
C LEU A 292 4.69 2.96 15.44
N SER A 293 4.04 2.45 14.39
CA SER A 293 3.41 1.14 14.42
C SER A 293 4.43 0.01 14.63
N ASP A 294 3.96 -1.15 15.09
CA ASP A 294 4.80 -2.34 15.31
C ASP A 294 6.03 -2.05 16.19
N ASN A 295 5.77 -1.55 17.40
CA ASN A 295 6.79 -1.22 18.40
C ASN A 295 6.39 -1.79 19.79
N GLU A 296 7.13 -1.43 20.84
CA GLU A 296 6.93 -1.95 22.20
C GLU A 296 6.37 -0.90 23.17
N LEU A 297 5.61 0.10 22.68
CA LEU A 297 5.00 1.13 23.53
C LEU A 297 3.90 0.50 24.41
N THR A 298 4.01 0.61 25.73
CA THR A 298 3.05 0.02 26.68
C THR A 298 1.94 0.97 27.12
N GLU A 299 2.16 2.28 26.97
CA GLU A 299 1.24 3.35 27.34
C GLU A 299 1.55 4.64 26.57
N LEU A 300 0.54 5.49 26.40
CA LEU A 300 0.72 6.86 25.93
C LEU A 300 0.61 7.82 27.12
N LYS A 301 1.76 8.31 27.59
CA LYS A 301 1.89 9.17 28.78
C LYS A 301 1.54 10.63 28.49
N ASP A 302 1.32 11.40 29.54
CA ASP A 302 1.09 12.86 29.48
C ASP A 302 2.13 13.56 28.59
N GLY A 303 1.65 14.33 27.62
CA GLY A 303 2.47 15.14 26.76
C GLY A 303 3.45 14.38 25.87
N LEU A 304 3.25 13.08 25.62
CA LEU A 304 4.14 12.27 24.78
C LEU A 304 4.40 12.90 23.40
N PHE A 305 3.38 13.54 22.84
CA PHE A 305 3.40 14.22 21.55
C PHE A 305 3.46 15.76 21.69
N THR A 306 3.97 16.28 22.80
CA THR A 306 4.22 17.72 22.94
C THR A 306 5.31 18.15 21.96
N GLY A 307 5.07 19.24 21.21
CA GLY A 307 6.03 19.76 20.24
C GLY A 307 5.84 19.27 18.79
N VAL A 308 4.76 18.55 18.48
CA VAL A 308 4.34 18.19 17.11
C VAL A 308 2.94 18.74 16.75
N PRO A 309 2.70 20.06 16.86
CA PRO A 309 1.36 20.65 16.66
C PRO A 309 0.82 20.54 15.22
N ALA A 310 1.69 20.28 14.24
CA ALA A 310 1.32 20.14 12.83
C ALA A 310 0.96 18.70 12.43
N LEU A 311 0.88 17.75 13.37
CA LEU A 311 0.64 16.35 13.07
C LEU A 311 -0.80 16.14 12.57
N HIS A 312 -0.94 15.50 11.40
CA HIS A 312 -2.21 15.14 10.75
C HIS A 312 -2.45 13.63 10.79
N PHE A 313 -1.39 12.83 10.68
CA PHE A 313 -1.45 11.38 10.71
C PHE A 313 -0.52 10.83 11.80
N LEU A 314 -1.09 9.99 12.66
CA LEU A 314 -0.36 9.24 13.68
C LEU A 314 -0.76 7.78 13.64
N ASP A 315 0.22 6.92 13.36
CA ASP A 315 0.08 5.48 13.53
C ASP A 315 0.86 5.00 14.76
N VAL A 316 0.13 4.40 15.70
CA VAL A 316 0.68 3.71 16.89
C VAL A 316 0.08 2.31 16.99
N SER A 317 -0.35 1.73 15.87
CA SER A 317 -0.93 0.40 15.80
C SER A 317 0.09 -0.69 16.13
N SER A 318 -0.38 -1.91 16.40
CA SER A 318 0.46 -3.08 16.68
C SER A 318 1.53 -2.81 17.75
N ASN A 319 1.18 -2.05 18.79
CA ASN A 319 2.02 -1.81 19.95
C ASN A 319 1.50 -2.62 21.16
N LEU A 320 2.03 -2.34 22.35
CA LEU A 320 1.64 -2.99 23.60
C LEU A 320 0.75 -2.07 24.46
N ILE A 321 0.06 -1.09 23.86
CA ILE A 321 -0.60 -0.01 24.61
C ILE A 321 -1.78 -0.56 25.40
N THR A 322 -1.75 -0.38 26.71
CA THR A 322 -2.84 -0.77 27.63
C THR A 322 -3.62 0.43 28.15
N HIS A 323 -2.98 1.60 28.18
CA HIS A 323 -3.53 2.84 28.74
C HIS A 323 -3.09 4.06 27.93
N ILE A 324 -4.00 5.02 27.81
CA ILE A 324 -3.77 6.33 27.18
C ILE A 324 -4.16 7.39 28.20
N SER A 325 -3.23 8.25 28.57
CA SER A 325 -3.50 9.39 29.44
C SER A 325 -4.38 10.43 28.73
N SER A 326 -5.23 11.13 29.50
CA SER A 326 -6.06 12.23 29.00
C SER A 326 -5.25 13.37 28.38
N ASP A 327 -3.97 13.53 28.76
CA ASP A 327 -3.08 14.58 28.25
C ASP A 327 -2.02 14.06 27.28
N ALA A 328 -2.13 12.81 26.79
CA ALA A 328 -1.16 12.23 25.87
C ALA A 328 -1.01 13.01 24.55
N PHE A 329 -2.14 13.54 24.05
CA PHE A 329 -2.24 14.31 22.80
C PHE A 329 -2.39 15.81 23.02
N LYS A 330 -1.92 16.31 24.17
CA LYS A 330 -1.88 17.74 24.42
C LYS A 330 -1.10 18.44 23.30
N GLU A 331 -1.69 19.51 22.75
CA GLU A 331 -1.16 20.31 21.63
C GLU A 331 -1.24 19.68 20.22
N VAL A 332 -1.80 18.49 20.07
CA VAL A 332 -1.96 17.81 18.76
C VAL A 332 -3.33 18.09 18.14
N TYR A 333 -3.63 19.37 17.88
CA TYR A 333 -4.98 19.82 17.50
C TYR A 333 -5.37 19.49 16.05
N ASN A 334 -4.39 19.31 15.17
CA ASN A 334 -4.59 19.12 13.72
C ASN A 334 -4.71 17.64 13.31
N LEU A 335 -4.72 16.71 14.28
CA LEU A 335 -4.75 15.28 13.95
C LEU A 335 -6.06 14.93 13.23
N GLU A 336 -5.92 14.34 12.04
CA GLU A 336 -7.03 13.90 11.19
C GLU A 336 -7.20 12.39 11.28
N ILE A 337 -6.11 11.64 11.40
CA ILE A 337 -6.11 10.17 11.44
C ILE A 337 -5.29 9.69 12.64
N LEU A 338 -5.95 8.89 13.49
CA LEU A 338 -5.32 8.21 14.61
C LEU A 338 -5.54 6.70 14.48
N ASN A 339 -4.45 5.96 14.26
CA ASN A 339 -4.48 4.51 14.24
C ASN A 339 -3.94 3.93 15.55
N LEU A 340 -4.83 3.25 16.29
CA LEU A 340 -4.56 2.54 17.55
C LEU A 340 -4.85 1.04 17.41
N GLU A 341 -4.99 0.53 16.18
CA GLU A 341 -5.30 -0.87 15.89
C GLU A 341 -4.29 -1.83 16.57
N GLY A 342 -4.73 -3.03 16.95
CA GLY A 342 -3.81 -4.10 17.34
C GLY A 342 -3.04 -3.84 18.65
N ASN A 343 -3.64 -3.08 19.56
CA ASN A 343 -3.10 -2.81 20.90
C ASN A 343 -3.84 -3.64 21.98
N TYR A 344 -3.57 -3.35 23.26
CA TYR A 344 -4.16 -4.04 24.41
C TYR A 344 -5.09 -3.14 25.22
N ILE A 345 -5.70 -2.14 24.58
CA ILE A 345 -6.58 -1.17 25.24
C ILE A 345 -7.85 -1.89 25.66
N SER A 346 -8.16 -1.85 26.96
CA SER A 346 -9.36 -2.49 27.54
C SER A 346 -10.46 -1.50 27.93
N LYS A 347 -10.09 -0.24 28.16
CA LYS A 347 -11.00 0.84 28.53
C LYS A 347 -10.65 2.10 27.78
N LEU A 348 -11.67 2.77 27.26
CA LEU A 348 -11.54 4.08 26.66
C LEU A 348 -11.73 5.17 27.72
N ASN A 349 -11.12 6.32 27.50
CA ASN A 349 -11.34 7.52 28.30
C ASN A 349 -11.66 8.67 27.33
N GLY A 350 -12.89 9.18 27.39
CA GLY A 350 -13.35 10.25 26.49
C GLY A 350 -12.53 11.53 26.58
N ASP A 351 -11.90 11.80 27.74
CA ASP A 351 -11.05 12.99 27.93
C ASP A 351 -9.81 12.99 27.01
N VAL A 352 -9.37 11.83 26.52
CA VAL A 352 -8.26 11.73 25.55
C VAL A 352 -8.59 12.50 24.27
N TYR A 353 -9.86 12.51 23.86
CA TYR A 353 -10.29 13.06 22.58
C TYR A 353 -10.62 14.55 22.63
N ARG A 354 -10.61 15.18 23.81
CA ARG A 354 -10.91 16.62 23.98
C ARG A 354 -9.96 17.54 23.20
N HIS A 355 -8.80 17.01 22.80
CA HIS A 355 -7.77 17.73 22.06
C HIS A 355 -7.98 17.70 20.54
N PHE A 356 -8.85 16.82 20.02
CA PHE A 356 -9.01 16.60 18.60
C PHE A 356 -10.17 17.42 18.03
N SER A 357 -9.86 18.48 17.30
CA SER A 357 -10.88 19.28 16.60
C SER A 357 -11.15 18.78 15.17
N ASN A 358 -10.14 18.14 14.55
CA ASN A 358 -10.14 17.76 13.14
C ASN A 358 -10.09 16.24 12.90
N LEU A 359 -10.21 15.41 13.95
CA LEU A 359 -10.09 13.96 13.78
C LEU A 359 -11.27 13.42 12.97
N THR A 360 -10.95 12.78 11.84
CA THR A 360 -11.91 12.23 10.88
C THR A 360 -11.89 10.70 10.84
N CYS A 361 -10.76 10.05 11.10
CA CYS A 361 -10.64 8.60 11.23
C CYS A 361 -10.03 8.22 12.58
N LEU A 362 -10.70 7.31 13.29
CA LEU A 362 -10.21 6.69 14.51
C LEU A 362 -10.27 5.18 14.38
N ALA A 363 -9.11 4.52 14.33
CA ALA A 363 -9.03 3.07 14.29
C ALA A 363 -8.66 2.49 15.66
N LEU A 364 -9.55 1.68 16.24
CA LEU A 364 -9.39 0.97 17.51
C LEU A 364 -9.61 -0.54 17.34
N SER A 365 -9.54 -1.04 16.10
CA SER A 365 -9.67 -2.46 15.75
C SER A 365 -8.68 -3.33 16.52
N TYR A 366 -9.00 -4.62 16.70
CA TYR A 366 -8.09 -5.60 17.30
C TYR A 366 -7.54 -5.23 18.69
N ASN A 367 -8.31 -4.49 19.49
CA ASN A 367 -7.98 -4.18 20.89
C ASN A 367 -8.66 -5.16 21.87
N LYS A 368 -8.77 -4.78 23.15
CA LYS A 368 -9.40 -5.57 24.22
C LYS A 368 -10.57 -4.83 24.87
N ILE A 369 -11.18 -3.88 24.17
CA ILE A 369 -12.22 -3.00 24.71
C ILE A 369 -13.44 -3.86 25.10
N THR A 370 -13.87 -3.79 26.36
CA THR A 370 -15.03 -4.56 26.87
C THR A 370 -16.25 -3.69 27.12
N ASP A 371 -16.03 -2.53 27.74
CA ASP A 371 -17.09 -1.65 28.22
C ASP A 371 -17.00 -0.32 27.50
N LEU A 372 -18.14 0.13 26.98
CA LEU A 372 -18.35 1.49 26.49
C LEU A 372 -19.35 2.20 27.39
N SER A 373 -19.08 3.48 27.67
CA SER A 373 -19.93 4.46 28.32
C SER A 373 -20.50 5.44 27.29
N ALA A 374 -21.51 6.22 27.70
CA ALA A 374 -22.22 7.10 26.77
C ALA A 374 -21.41 8.33 26.33
N ILE A 375 -20.23 8.57 26.91
CA ILE A 375 -19.48 9.83 26.77
C ILE A 375 -18.10 9.67 26.11
N GLU A 376 -17.67 8.45 25.78
CA GLU A 376 -16.31 8.23 25.27
C GLU A 376 -16.02 8.95 23.97
N PHE A 377 -17.02 9.17 23.14
CA PHE A 377 -16.85 9.79 21.83
C PHE A 377 -17.45 11.20 21.75
N ASP A 378 -17.79 11.82 22.90
CA ASP A 378 -18.53 13.08 22.94
C ASP A 378 -17.79 14.26 22.32
N HIS A 379 -16.46 14.19 22.22
CA HIS A 379 -15.60 15.23 21.64
C HIS A 379 -15.31 15.06 20.15
N LEU A 380 -15.76 13.96 19.52
CA LEU A 380 -15.39 13.58 18.15
C LEU A 380 -16.44 14.02 17.11
N GLU A 381 -16.84 15.28 17.14
CA GLU A 381 -17.94 15.81 16.29
C GLU A 381 -17.64 15.78 14.78
N SER A 382 -16.35 15.89 14.42
CA SER A 382 -15.84 15.85 13.04
C SER A 382 -15.58 14.44 12.51
N LEU A 383 -15.75 13.40 13.34
CA LEU A 383 -15.38 12.03 13.00
C LEU A 383 -16.28 11.49 11.87
N LEU A 384 -15.64 10.95 10.83
CA LEU A 384 -16.30 10.36 9.66
C LEU A 384 -16.28 8.82 9.73
N SER A 385 -15.21 8.22 10.27
CA SER A 385 -15.04 6.77 10.39
C SER A 385 -14.52 6.36 11.77
N LEU A 386 -15.16 5.33 12.36
CA LEU A 386 -14.84 4.82 13.70
C LEU A 386 -14.71 3.30 13.75
N ASN A 387 -13.49 2.77 13.85
CA ASN A 387 -13.25 1.33 13.93
C ASN A 387 -13.16 0.73 15.31
N LEU A 388 -14.16 -0.09 15.65
CA LEU A 388 -14.22 -0.84 16.90
C LEU A 388 -14.21 -2.35 16.66
N SER A 389 -14.00 -2.82 15.43
CA SER A 389 -14.03 -4.24 15.09
C SER A 389 -13.01 -5.06 15.89
N HIS A 390 -13.26 -6.35 16.03
CA HIS A 390 -12.35 -7.27 16.72
C HIS A 390 -12.02 -6.87 18.18
N ASN A 391 -12.97 -6.24 18.88
CA ASN A 391 -12.93 -5.99 20.33
C ASN A 391 -13.84 -6.96 21.10
N ASN A 392 -13.96 -6.77 22.42
CA ASN A 392 -14.76 -7.62 23.31
C ASN A 392 -16.03 -6.91 23.85
N ILE A 393 -16.64 -6.04 23.03
CA ILE A 393 -17.80 -5.20 23.40
C ILE A 393 -19.11 -6.01 23.37
N GLU A 394 -19.54 -6.51 24.53
CA GLU A 394 -20.79 -7.29 24.62
C GLU A 394 -22.08 -6.46 24.49
N LYS A 395 -22.01 -5.18 24.88
CA LYS A 395 -23.17 -4.27 24.94
C LYS A 395 -22.76 -2.85 24.58
N LEU A 396 -23.63 -2.16 23.83
CA LEU A 396 -23.52 -0.73 23.60
C LEU A 396 -24.39 0.04 24.60
N PRO A 397 -23.89 1.12 25.21
CA PRO A 397 -24.70 1.99 26.04
C PRO A 397 -25.70 2.75 25.17
N LYS A 398 -26.80 3.20 25.78
CA LYS A 398 -27.71 4.14 25.11
C LYS A 398 -26.94 5.41 24.81
N ASN A 399 -27.20 6.02 23.66
CA ASN A 399 -26.62 7.30 23.26
C ASN A 399 -25.10 7.31 23.04
N ALA A 400 -24.43 6.15 22.95
CA ALA A 400 -22.97 6.02 22.79
C ALA A 400 -22.36 6.92 21.69
N PHE A 401 -23.12 7.15 20.63
CA PHE A 401 -22.67 7.85 19.43
C PHE A 401 -23.41 9.18 19.18
N THR A 402 -24.08 9.73 20.20
CA THR A 402 -25.01 10.87 20.02
C THR A 402 -24.32 12.14 19.51
N LYS A 403 -23.03 12.30 19.79
CA LYS A 403 -22.21 13.45 19.36
C LYS A 403 -21.48 13.25 18.05
N LEU A 404 -21.52 12.04 17.48
CA LEU A 404 -20.85 11.72 16.23
C LEU A 404 -21.71 12.16 15.03
N TYR A 405 -21.95 13.47 14.93
CA TYR A 405 -22.87 14.06 13.95
C TYR A 405 -22.44 13.87 12.50
N SER A 406 -21.13 13.78 12.28
CA SER A 406 -20.52 13.65 10.96
C SER A 406 -20.27 12.21 10.55
N LEU A 407 -20.50 11.23 11.44
CA LEU A 407 -20.09 9.85 11.21
C LEU A 407 -20.82 9.24 10.01
N GLU A 408 -20.04 8.75 9.06
CA GLU A 408 -20.50 8.12 7.83
C GLU A 408 -20.27 6.61 7.87
N GLU A 409 -19.27 6.15 8.63
CA GLU A 409 -18.91 4.74 8.68
C GLU A 409 -18.67 4.25 10.13
N LEU A 410 -19.25 3.09 10.47
CA LEU A 410 -19.11 2.44 11.77
C LEU A 410 -18.96 0.92 11.59
N ASP A 411 -17.88 0.35 12.12
CA ASP A 411 -17.60 -1.08 12.11
C ASP A 411 -17.50 -1.59 13.54
N LEU A 412 -18.38 -2.54 13.80
CA LEU A 412 -18.54 -3.31 15.02
C LEU A 412 -18.43 -4.81 14.70
N HIS A 413 -17.69 -5.17 13.66
CA HIS A 413 -17.43 -6.54 13.24
C HIS A 413 -16.75 -7.32 14.37
N LYS A 414 -17.27 -8.51 14.67
CA LYS A 414 -16.71 -9.40 15.70
C LYS A 414 -16.42 -8.69 17.03
N THR A 415 -17.39 -7.92 17.54
CA THR A 415 -17.26 -7.28 18.87
C THR A 415 -17.93 -8.07 19.99
N LEU A 416 -18.55 -9.22 19.71
CA LEU A 416 -19.31 -10.05 20.68
C LEU A 416 -20.69 -9.50 21.09
N LEU A 417 -21.27 -8.57 20.31
CA LEU A 417 -22.59 -8.04 20.61
C LEU A 417 -23.66 -9.14 20.62
N THR A 418 -24.48 -9.16 21.66
CA THR A 418 -25.56 -10.16 21.81
C THR A 418 -26.95 -9.60 21.50
N ASN A 419 -27.10 -8.28 21.52
CA ASN A 419 -28.35 -7.59 21.19
C ASN A 419 -28.06 -6.15 20.76
N ILE A 420 -28.96 -5.61 19.93
CA ILE A 420 -28.91 -4.23 19.44
C ILE A 420 -30.31 -3.61 19.48
N LYS A 421 -30.38 -2.31 19.81
CA LYS A 421 -31.62 -1.53 19.89
C LYS A 421 -31.44 -0.14 19.27
N ALA A 422 -32.55 0.47 18.85
CA ALA A 422 -32.53 1.77 18.19
C ALA A 422 -31.82 2.86 19.00
N GLU A 423 -32.04 2.91 20.33
CA GLU A 423 -31.45 3.93 21.19
C GLU A 423 -29.92 3.83 21.34
N MET A 424 -29.29 2.74 20.90
CA MET A 424 -27.83 2.60 20.88
C MET A 424 -27.19 3.39 19.73
N PHE A 425 -27.94 3.64 18.65
CA PHE A 425 -27.48 4.31 17.43
C PHE A 425 -28.06 5.74 17.28
N TYR A 426 -28.56 6.31 18.38
CA TYR A 426 -29.08 7.67 18.37
C TYR A 426 -28.00 8.67 17.93
N GLY A 427 -28.38 9.65 17.11
CA GLY A 427 -27.46 10.68 16.58
C GLY A 427 -26.79 10.35 15.25
N LEU A 428 -26.76 9.07 14.83
CA LEU A 428 -26.08 8.60 13.61
C LEU A 428 -26.87 8.92 12.31
N LYS A 429 -27.23 10.18 12.11
CA LYS A 429 -28.10 10.64 11.00
C LYS A 429 -27.40 10.65 9.64
N ARG A 430 -26.07 10.72 9.62
CA ARG A 430 -25.24 10.70 8.40
C ARG A 430 -24.62 9.34 8.10
N LEU A 431 -24.83 8.34 8.96
CA LEU A 431 -24.20 7.04 8.80
C LEU A 431 -24.66 6.39 7.50
N GLN A 432 -23.71 6.06 6.63
CA GLN A 432 -23.88 5.43 5.33
C GLN A 432 -23.50 3.96 5.36
N VAL A 433 -22.53 3.59 6.19
CA VAL A 433 -21.96 2.23 6.24
C VAL A 433 -21.98 1.72 7.68
N LEU A 434 -22.61 0.57 7.89
CA LEU A 434 -22.65 -0.12 9.18
C LEU A 434 -22.28 -1.59 9.03
N ASN A 435 -21.24 -2.01 9.73
CA ASN A 435 -20.86 -3.42 9.85
C ASN A 435 -21.08 -3.95 11.25
N LEU A 436 -21.92 -4.97 11.35
CA LEU A 436 -22.27 -5.70 12.57
C LEU A 436 -21.94 -7.18 12.43
N SER A 437 -21.21 -7.58 11.38
CA SER A 437 -21.00 -8.98 11.05
C SER A 437 -20.16 -9.72 12.10
N GLY A 438 -20.33 -11.03 12.20
CA GLY A 438 -19.57 -11.85 13.15
C GLY A 438 -19.90 -11.63 14.63
N ASN A 439 -21.00 -10.93 14.93
CA ASN A 439 -21.53 -10.79 16.29
C ASN A 439 -22.44 -11.98 16.68
N GLN A 440 -23.03 -11.94 17.88
CA GLN A 440 -23.84 -13.02 18.44
C GLN A 440 -25.32 -12.60 18.66
N LEU A 441 -25.87 -11.81 17.73
CA LEU A 441 -27.16 -11.13 17.91
C LEU A 441 -28.36 -12.06 18.07
N LYS A 442 -28.38 -13.21 17.37
CA LYS A 442 -29.49 -14.21 17.31
C LYS A 442 -30.82 -13.70 16.76
N MET A 443 -31.18 -12.43 17.00
CA MET A 443 -32.38 -11.77 16.53
C MET A 443 -32.14 -10.28 16.32
N ILE A 444 -32.91 -9.68 15.41
CA ILE A 444 -32.95 -8.22 15.19
C ILE A 444 -34.36 -7.74 15.48
N VAL A 445 -34.49 -6.82 16.43
CA VAL A 445 -35.79 -6.25 16.82
C VAL A 445 -36.25 -5.28 15.71
N PRO A 446 -37.53 -5.31 15.32
CA PRO A 446 -38.07 -4.32 14.40
C PRO A 446 -37.80 -2.88 14.83
N GLY A 447 -37.42 -2.05 13.85
CA GLY A 447 -37.08 -0.65 14.09
C GLY A 447 -35.71 -0.41 14.74
N THR A 448 -34.86 -1.43 14.93
CA THR A 448 -33.48 -1.26 15.45
C THR A 448 -32.67 -0.25 14.66
N PHE A 449 -32.90 -0.11 13.35
CA PHE A 449 -32.10 0.75 12.48
C PHE A 449 -32.75 2.11 12.15
N LYS A 450 -33.91 2.44 12.76
CA LYS A 450 -34.67 3.66 12.43
C LYS A 450 -33.91 4.97 12.66
N GLU A 451 -32.87 4.94 13.49
CA GLU A 451 -32.10 6.14 13.82
C GLU A 451 -31.06 6.53 12.76
N MET A 452 -30.84 5.67 11.74
CA MET A 452 -29.82 5.81 10.69
C MET A 452 -30.47 5.90 9.30
N PRO A 453 -31.22 6.97 8.97
CA PRO A 453 -31.97 7.07 7.73
C PRO A 453 -31.09 7.20 6.47
N ALA A 454 -29.82 7.61 6.61
CA ALA A 454 -28.87 7.75 5.51
C ALA A 454 -28.14 6.44 5.14
N LEU A 455 -28.40 5.33 5.85
CA LEU A 455 -27.65 4.10 5.69
C LEU A 455 -27.81 3.51 4.29
N GLN A 456 -26.69 3.24 3.62
CA GLN A 456 -26.60 2.69 2.27
C GLN A 456 -26.08 1.25 2.25
N VAL A 457 -25.19 0.90 3.18
CA VAL A 457 -24.57 -0.42 3.30
C VAL A 457 -24.77 -0.95 4.70
N LEU A 458 -25.40 -2.13 4.81
CA LEU A 458 -25.59 -2.83 6.07
C LEU A 458 -25.03 -4.25 5.96
N ASN A 459 -24.02 -4.55 6.76
CA ASN A 459 -23.49 -5.89 6.91
C ASN A 459 -23.91 -6.52 8.24
N ILE A 460 -24.77 -7.54 8.17
CA ILE A 460 -25.22 -8.37 9.29
C ILE A 460 -24.98 -9.85 8.97
N GLY A 461 -23.87 -10.14 8.29
CA GLY A 461 -23.42 -11.51 8.04
C GLY A 461 -22.92 -12.20 9.32
N SER A 462 -23.12 -13.51 9.45
CA SER A 462 -22.63 -14.31 10.58
C SER A 462 -23.09 -13.83 11.97
N VAL A 463 -24.32 -13.32 12.10
CA VAL A 463 -24.88 -12.82 13.37
C VAL A 463 -25.83 -13.81 14.08
N LEU A 464 -25.89 -15.05 13.56
CA LEU A 464 -26.71 -16.16 14.07
C LEU A 464 -28.24 -15.95 13.97
N VAL A 465 -28.70 -15.06 13.10
CA VAL A 465 -30.14 -14.82 12.92
C VAL A 465 -30.79 -16.00 12.17
N SER A 466 -31.93 -16.47 12.68
CA SER A 466 -32.69 -17.58 12.07
C SER A 466 -34.01 -17.14 11.41
N SER A 467 -34.56 -16.01 11.83
CA SER A 467 -35.79 -15.43 11.27
C SER A 467 -35.72 -13.91 11.30
N LEU A 468 -36.31 -13.29 10.27
CA LEU A 468 -36.48 -11.86 10.14
C LEU A 468 -37.98 -11.56 10.17
N LYS A 469 -38.36 -10.35 10.60
CA LYS A 469 -39.75 -9.89 10.57
C LYS A 469 -39.95 -8.90 9.41
N PRO A 470 -41.19 -8.74 8.88
CA PRO A 470 -41.49 -7.80 7.80
C PRO A 470 -41.11 -6.33 8.04
N ASP A 471 -40.80 -5.97 9.29
CA ASP A 471 -40.48 -4.63 9.76
C ASP A 471 -39.05 -4.53 10.35
N THR A 472 -38.22 -5.57 10.17
CA THR A 472 -36.82 -5.56 10.64
C THR A 472 -36.01 -4.39 10.08
N PHE A 473 -36.17 -4.05 8.80
CA PHE A 473 -35.45 -2.95 8.13
C PHE A 473 -36.28 -1.66 8.01
N ALA A 474 -37.34 -1.52 8.81
CA ALA A 474 -38.15 -0.30 8.80
C ALA A 474 -37.29 0.93 9.14
N GLY A 475 -37.43 1.98 8.31
CA GLY A 475 -36.69 3.24 8.45
C GLY A 475 -35.43 3.36 7.57
N LEU A 476 -34.99 2.29 6.89
CA LEU A 476 -33.80 2.27 6.05
C LEU A 476 -34.10 2.63 4.58
N SER A 477 -34.61 3.82 4.32
CA SER A 477 -35.08 4.21 2.97
C SER A 477 -33.98 4.32 1.91
N ASN A 478 -32.72 4.49 2.31
CA ASN A 478 -31.58 4.67 1.41
C ASN A 478 -30.70 3.42 1.28
N LEU A 479 -31.09 2.29 1.89
CA LEU A 479 -30.28 1.09 1.92
C LEU A 479 -30.21 0.45 0.53
N LYS A 480 -28.98 0.32 0.00
CA LYS A 480 -28.69 -0.24 -1.33
C LYS A 480 -28.08 -1.62 -1.25
N MET A 481 -27.29 -1.88 -0.21
CA MET A 481 -26.50 -3.10 -0.08
C MET A 481 -26.77 -3.76 1.26
N LEU A 482 -27.20 -5.01 1.22
CA LEU A 482 -27.52 -5.79 2.41
C LEU A 482 -26.80 -7.13 2.37
N ASP A 483 -25.92 -7.35 3.35
CA ASP A 483 -25.24 -8.62 3.54
C ASP A 483 -25.83 -9.38 4.73
N LEU A 484 -26.46 -10.52 4.45
CA LEU A 484 -27.03 -11.49 5.39
C LEU A 484 -26.28 -12.84 5.34
N THR A 485 -25.07 -12.86 4.78
CA THR A 485 -24.27 -14.08 4.57
C THR A 485 -24.08 -14.88 5.83
N ASN A 486 -24.08 -16.21 5.73
CA ASN A 486 -23.70 -17.13 6.80
C ASN A 486 -24.54 -16.98 8.07
N ASN A 487 -25.85 -16.83 7.91
CA ASN A 487 -26.82 -16.89 9.00
C ASN A 487 -27.56 -18.24 9.00
N SER A 488 -28.64 -18.37 9.78
CA SER A 488 -29.50 -19.57 9.81
C SER A 488 -30.90 -19.30 9.26
N ILE A 489 -31.02 -18.36 8.32
CA ILE A 489 -32.32 -17.93 7.76
C ILE A 489 -32.91 -19.06 6.93
N VAL A 490 -34.16 -19.42 7.24
CA VAL A 490 -34.91 -20.50 6.55
C VAL A 490 -35.86 -19.95 5.49
N ASP A 491 -36.38 -18.74 5.69
CA ASP A 491 -37.28 -18.06 4.77
C ASP A 491 -37.21 -16.54 4.98
N LEU A 492 -37.67 -15.77 4.00
CA LEU A 492 -37.80 -14.31 4.08
C LEU A 492 -39.29 -13.94 4.09
N PRO A 493 -39.79 -13.18 5.08
CA PRO A 493 -41.19 -12.84 5.12
C PRO A 493 -41.56 -11.80 4.06
N GLU A 494 -42.81 -11.86 3.59
CA GLU A 494 -43.38 -10.87 2.69
C GLU A 494 -43.27 -9.45 3.27
N GLY A 495 -42.88 -8.49 2.43
CA GLY A 495 -42.69 -7.10 2.83
C GLY A 495 -41.39 -6.79 3.58
N LEU A 496 -40.47 -7.75 3.77
CA LEU A 496 -39.16 -7.50 4.38
C LEU A 496 -38.37 -6.41 3.63
N LEU A 497 -38.39 -6.44 2.30
CA LEU A 497 -37.60 -5.57 1.44
C LEU A 497 -38.31 -4.28 1.03
N ARG A 498 -39.55 -4.04 1.49
CA ARG A 498 -40.40 -2.95 0.99
C ARG A 498 -39.89 -1.53 1.29
N TYR A 499 -38.94 -1.39 2.21
CA TYR A 499 -38.47 -0.09 2.68
C TYR A 499 -37.36 0.51 1.82
N SER A 500 -36.72 -0.30 0.97
CA SER A 500 -35.52 0.11 0.26
C SER A 500 -35.50 -0.50 -1.14
N LYS A 501 -34.80 0.16 -2.06
CA LYS A 501 -34.51 -0.40 -3.37
C LYS A 501 -33.07 -0.88 -3.36
N PHE A 502 -32.91 -2.19 -3.25
CA PHE A 502 -31.58 -2.79 -3.12
C PHE A 502 -30.92 -2.88 -4.49
N THR A 503 -29.64 -2.55 -4.57
CA THR A 503 -28.76 -2.90 -5.68
C THR A 503 -28.19 -4.30 -5.49
N LEU A 504 -27.87 -4.67 -4.24
CA LEU A 504 -27.26 -5.95 -3.91
C LEU A 504 -27.83 -6.53 -2.62
N ILE A 505 -28.18 -7.81 -2.67
CA ILE A 505 -28.50 -8.61 -1.47
C ILE A 505 -27.68 -9.90 -1.50
N SER A 506 -26.94 -10.17 -0.42
CA SER A 506 -26.32 -11.48 -0.19
C SER A 506 -27.06 -12.28 0.87
N LEU A 507 -27.51 -13.47 0.49
CA LEU A 507 -28.09 -14.49 1.36
C LEU A 507 -27.23 -15.76 1.40
N ARG A 508 -25.98 -15.66 0.90
CA ARG A 508 -25.04 -16.77 0.81
C ARG A 508 -24.94 -17.54 2.12
N ARG A 509 -24.79 -18.86 2.07
CA ARG A 509 -24.64 -19.73 3.26
C ARG A 509 -25.79 -19.63 4.27
N ASN A 510 -27.04 -19.53 3.80
CA ASN A 510 -28.24 -19.65 4.63
C ASN A 510 -28.97 -20.99 4.42
N LYS A 511 -30.10 -21.20 5.11
CA LYS A 511 -30.93 -22.42 5.06
C LYS A 511 -32.21 -22.24 4.23
N ILE A 512 -32.25 -21.24 3.36
CA ILE A 512 -33.41 -20.90 2.52
C ILE A 512 -33.72 -22.06 1.57
N GLN A 513 -34.97 -22.52 1.58
CA GLN A 513 -35.46 -23.61 0.71
C GLN A 513 -36.37 -23.11 -0.40
N HIS A 514 -37.17 -22.09 -0.13
CA HIS A 514 -38.12 -21.53 -1.08
C HIS A 514 -37.93 -20.02 -1.13
N LEU A 515 -38.07 -19.44 -2.31
CA LEU A 515 -38.01 -17.99 -2.49
C LEU A 515 -39.05 -17.59 -3.54
N ASN A 516 -39.98 -16.73 -3.13
CA ASN A 516 -41.13 -16.27 -3.92
C ASN A 516 -40.94 -14.81 -4.37
N ALA A 517 -41.42 -14.48 -5.57
CA ALA A 517 -41.38 -13.16 -6.18
C ALA A 517 -42.01 -12.07 -5.28
N SER A 518 -43.02 -12.43 -4.48
CA SER A 518 -43.70 -11.49 -3.57
C SER A 518 -42.77 -10.80 -2.56
N ILE A 519 -41.60 -11.38 -2.26
CA ILE A 519 -40.58 -10.77 -1.38
C ILE A 519 -39.88 -9.60 -2.08
N PHE A 520 -39.76 -9.65 -3.41
CA PHE A 520 -38.99 -8.72 -4.23
C PHE A 520 -39.85 -7.66 -4.92
N VAL A 521 -41.12 -7.50 -4.50
CA VAL A 521 -42.03 -6.53 -5.10
C VAL A 521 -41.38 -5.16 -5.21
N ASN A 522 -41.38 -4.58 -6.41
CA ASN A 522 -40.77 -3.28 -6.75
C ASN A 522 -39.24 -3.17 -6.55
N GLN A 523 -38.48 -4.27 -6.52
CA GLN A 523 -37.02 -4.27 -6.47
C GLN A 523 -36.38 -3.97 -7.85
N THR A 524 -36.78 -2.84 -8.41
CA THR A 524 -36.39 -2.37 -9.75
C THR A 524 -34.91 -2.02 -9.89
N GLU A 525 -34.19 -1.77 -8.79
CA GLU A 525 -32.77 -1.36 -8.81
C GLU A 525 -31.81 -2.53 -8.54
N MET A 526 -32.34 -3.74 -8.32
CA MET A 526 -31.52 -4.90 -7.96
C MET A 526 -30.67 -5.33 -9.14
N GLU A 527 -29.35 -5.29 -8.94
CA GLU A 527 -28.35 -5.75 -9.90
C GLU A 527 -27.78 -7.11 -9.51
N GLU A 528 -27.70 -7.41 -8.22
CA GLU A 528 -27.09 -8.64 -7.71
C GLU A 528 -27.88 -9.31 -6.57
N LEU A 529 -28.10 -10.61 -6.72
CA LEU A 529 -28.67 -11.49 -5.70
C LEU A 529 -27.77 -12.70 -5.51
N ASP A 530 -27.11 -12.79 -4.35
CA ASP A 530 -26.22 -13.90 -4.00
C ASP A 530 -26.95 -14.96 -3.15
N LEU A 531 -27.17 -16.14 -3.74
CA LEU A 531 -27.80 -17.32 -3.13
C LEU A 531 -26.82 -18.50 -3.01
N ARG A 532 -25.51 -18.27 -3.14
CA ARG A 532 -24.51 -19.35 -3.11
C ARG A 532 -24.57 -20.14 -1.81
N SER A 533 -24.36 -21.44 -1.89
CA SER A 533 -24.36 -22.34 -0.73
C SER A 533 -25.63 -22.25 0.13
N THR A 534 -26.79 -21.98 -0.47
CA THR A 534 -28.11 -22.07 0.17
C THR A 534 -28.74 -23.45 -0.06
N ARG A 535 -29.94 -23.70 0.50
CA ARG A 535 -30.69 -24.97 0.32
C ARG A 535 -31.85 -24.83 -0.66
N ILE A 536 -31.79 -23.85 -1.55
CA ILE A 536 -32.92 -23.45 -2.39
C ILE A 536 -33.35 -24.61 -3.30
N GLU A 537 -34.64 -24.93 -3.26
CA GLU A 537 -35.30 -26.01 -4.02
C GLU A 537 -36.31 -25.47 -5.04
N SER A 538 -36.90 -24.30 -4.78
CA SER A 538 -37.81 -23.61 -5.71
C SER A 538 -37.52 -22.12 -5.76
N LEU A 539 -37.56 -21.55 -6.97
CA LEU A 539 -37.26 -20.16 -7.25
C LEU A 539 -38.30 -19.60 -8.22
N ASP A 540 -39.12 -18.66 -7.77
CA ASP A 540 -40.10 -17.98 -8.61
C ASP A 540 -39.83 -16.47 -8.55
N LEU A 541 -39.13 -15.92 -9.55
CA LEU A 541 -38.58 -14.56 -9.54
C LEU A 541 -38.98 -13.72 -10.77
N VAL A 542 -39.82 -14.28 -11.63
CA VAL A 542 -40.01 -13.81 -13.00
C VAL A 542 -41.03 -12.67 -13.00
N GLU A 543 -40.59 -11.44 -12.68
CA GLU A 543 -41.19 -10.13 -13.09
C GLU A 543 -40.72 -8.96 -12.21
N GLU A 544 -40.23 -9.19 -10.99
CA GLU A 544 -40.06 -8.14 -9.98
C GLU A 544 -38.68 -7.45 -9.96
N MET A 545 -37.69 -7.98 -10.69
CA MET A 545 -36.29 -7.51 -10.71
C MET A 545 -35.76 -7.30 -12.14
N PRO A 546 -36.25 -6.29 -12.87
CA PRO A 546 -35.92 -6.07 -14.28
C PRO A 546 -34.44 -5.75 -14.56
N ASN A 547 -33.71 -5.25 -13.57
CA ASN A 547 -32.29 -4.86 -13.70
C ASN A 547 -31.31 -5.91 -13.16
N LEU A 548 -31.77 -7.11 -12.79
CA LEU A 548 -30.91 -8.14 -12.22
C LEU A 548 -29.87 -8.59 -13.24
N ARG A 549 -28.59 -8.37 -12.92
CA ARG A 549 -27.44 -8.73 -13.75
C ARG A 549 -26.78 -10.01 -13.27
N TYR A 550 -26.74 -10.21 -11.96
CA TYR A 550 -26.02 -11.30 -11.32
C TYR A 550 -26.93 -12.06 -10.36
N LEU A 551 -27.19 -13.33 -10.70
CA LEU A 551 -27.88 -14.28 -9.82
C LEU A 551 -26.93 -15.43 -9.49
N LEU A 552 -26.35 -15.41 -8.29
CA LEU A 552 -25.27 -16.33 -7.94
C LEU A 552 -25.83 -17.57 -7.23
N LEU A 553 -25.71 -18.74 -7.86
CA LEU A 553 -26.34 -20.00 -7.42
C LEU A 553 -25.35 -21.17 -7.22
N LYS A 554 -24.05 -20.89 -7.11
CA LYS A 554 -23.02 -21.92 -6.84
C LYS A 554 -23.33 -22.70 -5.56
N ASP A 555 -23.05 -24.01 -5.55
CA ASP A 555 -23.32 -24.91 -4.43
C ASP A 555 -24.81 -24.96 -4.02
N THR A 556 -25.73 -24.87 -4.99
CA THR A 556 -27.18 -25.05 -4.80
C THR A 556 -27.71 -26.21 -5.67
N LYS A 557 -28.97 -26.64 -5.45
CA LYS A 557 -29.60 -27.65 -6.32
C LYS A 557 -29.76 -27.21 -7.78
N PHE A 558 -29.68 -25.91 -8.06
CA PHE A 558 -29.77 -25.33 -9.41
C PHE A 558 -28.43 -25.23 -10.14
N GLU A 559 -27.30 -25.52 -9.47
CA GLU A 559 -25.95 -25.42 -10.06
C GLU A 559 -25.81 -26.24 -11.35
N LYS A 560 -26.48 -27.40 -11.44
CA LYS A 560 -26.44 -28.30 -12.60
C LYS A 560 -27.53 -28.05 -13.63
N GLN A 561 -28.50 -27.18 -13.36
CA GLN A 561 -29.72 -27.06 -14.17
C GLN A 561 -29.56 -26.21 -15.44
N ASN A 562 -28.36 -25.72 -15.78
CA ASN A 562 -28.15 -24.85 -16.96
C ASN A 562 -29.20 -23.72 -17.04
N ILE A 563 -29.59 -23.16 -15.90
CA ILE A 563 -30.37 -21.92 -15.90
C ILE A 563 -29.38 -20.82 -16.26
N ILE A 564 -29.23 -20.58 -17.56
CA ILE A 564 -28.40 -19.52 -18.13
C ILE A 564 -29.07 -18.19 -17.78
N PHE A 565 -28.45 -17.39 -16.90
CA PHE A 565 -28.55 -15.94 -16.95
C PHE A 565 -27.15 -15.34 -16.80
N PHE A 566 -26.68 -14.81 -17.96
CA PHE A 566 -25.53 -13.96 -18.29
C PHE A 566 -24.14 -14.20 -17.67
N LYS A 567 -23.17 -14.31 -18.61
CA LYS A 567 -21.70 -14.27 -18.51
C LYS A 567 -21.09 -14.17 -17.11
N GLU A 568 -20.22 -15.13 -16.81
CA GLU A 568 -19.16 -15.03 -15.80
C GLU A 568 -18.54 -13.63 -15.80
N VAL A 569 -18.89 -12.83 -14.80
CA VAL A 569 -18.07 -11.71 -14.35
C VAL A 569 -17.62 -12.08 -12.94
N THR A 570 -16.32 -12.22 -12.81
CA THR A 570 -15.62 -12.41 -11.55
C THR A 570 -15.95 -11.28 -10.58
N PHE A 571 -16.29 -11.66 -9.35
CA PHE A 571 -16.39 -10.83 -8.15
C PHE A 571 -15.53 -9.56 -8.23
N ARG A 572 -16.15 -8.37 -8.30
CA ARG A 572 -15.51 -7.13 -7.88
C ARG A 572 -16.10 -6.70 -6.54
N LYS A 573 -15.36 -7.07 -5.48
CA LYS A 573 -15.17 -6.34 -4.21
C LYS A 573 -16.43 -5.97 -3.39
N ILE A 574 -17.14 -6.99 -2.92
CA ILE A 574 -17.53 -7.04 -1.49
C ILE A 574 -16.88 -8.32 -0.95
N ASN A 575 -15.56 -8.34 -1.01
CA ASN A 575 -14.80 -9.37 -0.31
C ASN A 575 -14.64 -8.90 1.14
N GLU A 576 -14.22 -9.82 2.01
CA GLU A 576 -13.73 -9.53 3.37
C GLU A 576 -12.81 -8.28 3.38
N ASP A 577 -12.04 -8.06 2.31
CA ASP A 577 -11.21 -6.88 2.02
C ASP A 577 -11.89 -5.50 2.01
N TYR A 578 -13.22 -5.35 1.78
CA TYR A 578 -13.87 -4.02 1.84
C TYR A 578 -13.82 -3.45 3.27
N TRP A 579 -13.85 -4.35 4.25
CA TRP A 579 -13.84 -4.01 5.67
C TRP A 579 -12.43 -4.05 6.28
N ASP A 580 -11.50 -4.77 5.66
CA ASP A 580 -10.14 -4.94 6.19
C ASP A 580 -9.20 -3.75 5.89
N SER A 581 -9.52 -2.87 4.94
CA SER A 581 -8.74 -1.66 4.62
C SER A 581 -9.59 -0.41 4.79
N TRP A 582 -9.89 -0.02 6.03
CA TRP A 582 -11.04 0.86 6.31
C TRP A 582 -10.73 2.36 6.52
N CYS A 583 -9.47 2.79 6.40
CA CYS A 583 -9.14 4.22 6.25
C CYS A 583 -8.29 4.59 5.00
N PRO A 584 -8.62 4.19 3.75
CA PRO A 584 -7.71 4.42 2.62
C PRO A 584 -8.07 5.62 1.71
N GLU A 585 -9.06 6.45 2.02
CA GLU A 585 -9.34 7.64 1.18
C GLU A 585 -8.68 8.95 1.64
N PHE A 586 -8.05 8.98 2.82
CA PHE A 586 -7.48 10.21 3.40
C PHE A 586 -6.03 10.08 3.90
N ILE A 587 -5.21 9.16 3.40
CA ILE A 587 -3.74 9.30 3.54
C ILE A 587 -3.27 10.15 2.37
N PRO A 588 -3.04 11.47 2.52
CA PRO A 588 -2.83 12.36 1.37
C PRO A 588 -1.44 12.17 0.76
N GLU A 589 -0.53 11.47 1.45
CA GLU A 589 0.90 11.47 1.10
C GLU A 589 1.58 10.08 1.00
N CYS A 590 0.96 8.96 1.41
CA CYS A 590 1.53 7.59 1.21
C CYS A 590 1.12 6.91 -0.11
N LYS A 591 0.76 7.69 -1.14
CA LYS A 591 0.63 7.20 -2.52
C LYS A 591 1.91 7.44 -3.32
N ARG A 592 3.01 6.81 -2.91
CA ARG A 592 4.26 6.54 -3.68
C ARG A 592 4.87 5.30 -3.00
N ASP A 593 5.18 4.17 -3.63
CA ASP A 593 5.47 3.79 -5.01
C ASP A 593 4.68 2.57 -5.48
#